data_AF-A0A9D0AUN1-F1
#
_entry.id   AF-A0A9D0AUN1-F1
#
_cell.length_a   1.000
_cell.length_b   1.000
_cell.length_c   1.000
_cell.angle_alpha   90.00
_cell.angle_beta   90.00
_cell.angle_gamma   90.00
#
_symmetry.space_group_name_H-M   'P 1'
#
loop_
_entity.id
_entity.type
_entity.pdbx_description
1 polymer ?
#
loop_
_entity_poly.entity_id
_entity_poly.type
_entity_poly.pdbx_seq_one_letter_code
_entity_poly.pdbx_strand_id
1 'polypeptide(L)'
;SGYWLVWDQLAQYVAIGSSQLLDALPMFSGAMSRNFLTGNLSDRFFTLMAFVHLLGLPVMLVFGLWIHVKRLTKVEVIVPRSLAFGSFLALLILSLIKPAVSHGQADLNIIPTVLNLDWFYLNVYPILDYFTAGETWILTISISTLLMVMPWLPIKRTPPAVVVDLNNCNGCSQCFEDCPFDAISMQARTDGARWNMEPVVNPALCAACGICVGSCPYSNPSRRSEVKLATGIDLPDKPIHQIRIATQAALTKLKSAKVKIVIFACNHGVDITEIDAQDIATITLPCTGMLPPAFIDYTLQRGADGVLISGCRSQDCYYRFGNRWLEKRIKGERTPILAKRVNRQDFNFVGYAETDKKHLLQNIEDIRQRVLARNES
;
A
#
# COMPACT_ATOMS: atom_id res chain seq x y z
N SER A 1 -21.06 22.44 -8.70
CA SER A 1 -21.51 22.51 -10.11
C SER A 1 -22.57 21.47 -10.43
N GLY A 2 -22.38 20.17 -10.13
CA GLY A 2 -23.39 19.14 -10.40
C GLY A 2 -24.74 19.38 -9.72
N TYR A 3 -24.74 19.63 -8.40
CA TYR A 3 -25.95 19.99 -7.66
C TYR A 3 -26.67 21.22 -8.24
N TRP A 4 -25.95 22.19 -8.83
CA TRP A 4 -26.58 23.40 -9.39
C TRP A 4 -27.42 23.11 -10.64
N LEU A 5 -27.11 22.03 -11.38
CA LEU A 5 -27.82 21.68 -12.62
C LEU A 5 -29.19 21.06 -12.39
N VAL A 6 -29.45 20.52 -11.19
CA VAL A 6 -30.76 19.95 -10.81
C VAL A 6 -31.79 21.05 -10.59
N TRP A 7 -31.34 22.21 -10.10
CA TRP A 7 -32.15 23.41 -9.86
C TRP A 7 -33.39 23.18 -8.96
N ASP A 8 -33.21 22.41 -7.90
CA ASP A 8 -34.15 22.25 -6.79
C ASP A 8 -33.80 23.17 -5.61
N GLN A 9 -34.59 23.14 -4.54
CA GLN A 9 -34.36 23.95 -3.33
C GLN A 9 -32.97 23.73 -2.72
N LEU A 10 -32.43 22.51 -2.77
CA LEU A 10 -31.07 22.22 -2.30
C LEU A 10 -30.03 22.87 -3.22
N ALA A 11 -30.21 22.78 -4.53
CA ALA A 11 -29.38 23.46 -5.51
C ALA A 11 -29.35 24.97 -5.29
N GLN A 12 -30.52 25.57 -5.01
CA GLN A 12 -30.65 27.00 -4.69
C GLN A 12 -29.84 27.37 -3.44
N TYR A 13 -30.01 26.63 -2.33
CA TYR A 13 -29.26 26.85 -1.10
C TYR A 13 -27.74 26.79 -1.34
N VAL A 14 -27.29 25.73 -2.00
CA VAL A 14 -25.87 25.52 -2.33
C VAL A 14 -25.35 26.62 -3.27
N ALA A 15 -26.13 27.04 -4.26
CA ALA A 15 -25.73 28.07 -5.23
C ALA A 15 -25.60 29.45 -4.59
N ILE A 16 -26.55 29.82 -3.73
CA ILE A 16 -26.50 31.08 -2.97
C ILE A 16 -25.31 31.05 -2.00
N GLY A 17 -25.18 30.00 -1.18
CA GLY A 17 -24.08 29.89 -0.22
C GLY A 17 -22.70 29.88 -0.89
N SER A 18 -22.56 29.21 -2.03
CA SER A 18 -21.32 29.24 -2.81
C SER A 18 -21.02 30.65 -3.35
N SER A 19 -22.04 31.38 -3.77
CA SER A 19 -21.90 32.73 -4.31
C SER A 19 -21.49 33.71 -3.21
N GLN A 20 -22.04 33.55 -2.01
CA GLN A 20 -21.62 34.31 -0.82
C GLN A 20 -20.15 34.02 -0.47
N LEU A 21 -19.74 32.75 -0.50
CA LEU A 21 -18.33 32.37 -0.31
C LEU A 21 -17.44 33.01 -1.37
N LEU A 22 -17.81 32.95 -2.65
CA LEU A 22 -17.01 33.55 -3.71
C LEU A 22 -16.93 35.07 -3.59
N ASP A 23 -18.04 35.75 -3.27
CA ASP A 23 -18.08 37.21 -3.11
C ASP A 23 -17.23 37.71 -1.93
N ALA A 24 -16.97 36.87 -0.93
CA ALA A 24 -16.05 37.18 0.16
C ALA A 24 -14.58 37.26 -0.29
N LEU A 25 -14.24 36.71 -1.46
CA LEU A 25 -12.90 36.80 -2.03
C LEU A 25 -12.72 38.16 -2.74
N PRO A 26 -11.58 38.85 -2.56
CA PRO A 26 -11.35 40.17 -3.14
C PRO A 26 -11.50 40.24 -4.67
N MET A 27 -11.29 39.13 -5.38
CA MET A 27 -11.37 39.05 -6.84
C MET A 27 -12.81 39.07 -7.39
N PHE A 28 -13.81 38.70 -6.59
CA PHE A 28 -15.19 38.49 -7.05
C PHE A 28 -16.21 39.40 -6.35
N SER A 29 -15.76 40.40 -5.59
CA SER A 29 -16.56 41.21 -4.66
C SER A 29 -17.96 41.60 -5.19
N GLY A 30 -18.98 40.89 -4.70
CA GLY A 30 -20.40 41.13 -4.98
C GLY A 30 -20.86 40.79 -6.40
N ALA A 31 -20.04 40.15 -7.24
CA ALA A 31 -20.37 39.86 -8.62
C ALA A 31 -21.20 38.58 -8.79
N MET A 32 -21.01 37.59 -7.93
CA MET A 32 -21.66 36.29 -8.06
C MET A 32 -23.06 36.29 -7.46
N SER A 33 -23.26 36.82 -6.24
CA SER A 33 -24.57 36.80 -5.58
C SER A 33 -25.61 37.69 -6.27
N ARG A 34 -25.18 38.72 -7.01
CA ARG A 34 -26.08 39.58 -7.81
C ARG A 34 -26.88 38.80 -8.86
N ASN A 35 -26.32 37.72 -9.41
CA ASN A 35 -27.03 36.88 -10.38
C ASN A 35 -28.25 36.19 -9.77
N PHE A 36 -28.21 35.92 -8.46
CA PHE A 36 -29.28 35.23 -7.73
C PHE A 36 -30.27 36.20 -7.07
N LEU A 37 -29.86 37.43 -6.76
CA LEU A 37 -30.73 38.46 -6.15
C LEU A 37 -31.63 39.17 -7.16
N THR A 38 -31.20 39.29 -8.42
CA THR A 38 -31.92 40.06 -9.45
C THR A 38 -32.87 39.21 -10.30
N GLY A 39 -32.95 37.90 -10.05
CA GLY A 39 -33.76 36.96 -10.86
C GLY A 39 -33.25 36.75 -12.30
N ASN A 40 -32.11 37.35 -12.68
CA ASN A 40 -31.56 37.32 -14.04
C ASN A 40 -30.68 36.09 -14.33
N LEU A 41 -31.11 34.91 -13.89
CA LEU A 41 -30.43 33.67 -14.27
C LEU A 41 -30.83 33.29 -15.70
N SER A 42 -29.94 33.57 -16.65
CA SER A 42 -30.16 33.25 -18.07
C SER A 42 -29.79 31.80 -18.42
N ASP A 43 -30.36 31.26 -19.49
CA ASP A 43 -29.99 29.94 -20.04
C ASP A 43 -28.48 29.81 -20.34
N ARG A 44 -27.81 30.93 -20.63
CA ARG A 44 -26.36 30.98 -20.85
C ARG A 44 -25.57 30.59 -19.59
N PHE A 45 -26.07 30.97 -18.41
CA PHE A 45 -25.45 30.60 -17.13
C PHE A 45 -25.53 29.09 -16.92
N PHE A 46 -26.70 28.48 -17.12
CA PHE A 46 -26.87 27.02 -17.00
C PHE A 46 -26.07 26.27 -18.07
N THR A 47 -25.99 26.81 -19.30
CA THR A 47 -25.14 26.25 -20.37
C THR A 47 -23.66 26.26 -19.97
N LEU A 48 -23.17 27.37 -19.41
CA LEU A 48 -21.80 27.47 -18.90
C LEU A 48 -21.57 26.47 -17.76
N MET A 49 -22.50 26.38 -16.80
CA MET A 49 -22.38 25.44 -15.69
C MET A 49 -22.39 23.99 -16.14
N ALA A 50 -23.21 23.65 -17.14
CA ALA A 50 -23.25 22.33 -17.76
C ALA A 50 -21.91 22.03 -18.45
N PHE A 51 -21.36 22.98 -19.21
CA PHE A 51 -20.04 22.84 -19.84
C PHE A 51 -18.92 22.61 -18.81
N VAL A 52 -18.89 23.42 -17.73
CA VAL A 52 -17.89 23.29 -16.66
C VAL A 52 -18.04 21.94 -15.94
N HIS A 53 -19.26 21.49 -15.67
CA HIS A 53 -19.50 20.25 -14.95
C HIS A 53 -19.26 18.99 -15.79
N LEU A 54 -19.71 18.99 -17.06
CA LEU A 54 -19.68 17.80 -17.92
C LEU A 54 -18.35 17.63 -18.65
N LEU A 55 -17.73 18.73 -19.11
CA LEU A 55 -16.49 18.67 -19.90
C LEU A 55 -15.29 19.25 -19.15
N GLY A 56 -15.42 20.45 -18.59
CA GLY A 56 -14.29 21.16 -17.99
C GLY A 56 -13.63 20.41 -16.82
N LEU A 57 -14.38 20.23 -15.73
CA LEU A 57 -13.86 19.60 -14.52
C LEU A 57 -13.48 18.12 -14.72
N PRO A 58 -14.27 17.27 -15.41
CA PRO A 58 -13.89 15.87 -15.60
C PRO A 58 -12.63 15.70 -16.43
N VAL A 59 -12.45 16.51 -17.50
CA VAL A 59 -11.22 16.44 -18.33
C VAL A 59 -10.00 16.85 -17.51
N MET A 60 -10.09 17.92 -16.71
CA MET A 60 -8.99 18.32 -15.82
C MET A 60 -8.69 17.25 -14.77
N LEU A 61 -9.72 16.60 -14.20
CA LEU A 61 -9.55 15.53 -13.22
C LEU A 61 -8.89 14.30 -13.84
N VAL A 62 -9.30 13.88 -15.03
CA VAL A 62 -8.67 12.76 -15.78
C VAL A 62 -7.22 13.09 -16.11
N PHE A 63 -6.92 14.31 -16.54
CA PHE A 63 -5.55 14.76 -16.81
C PHE A 63 -4.69 14.78 -15.53
N GLY A 64 -5.23 15.27 -14.41
CA GLY A 64 -4.57 15.24 -13.11
C GLY A 64 -4.29 13.82 -12.61
N LEU A 65 -5.28 12.92 -12.73
CA LEU A 65 -5.11 11.51 -12.42
C LEU A 65 -4.05 10.84 -13.30
N TRP A 66 -3.98 11.20 -14.58
CA TRP A 66 -2.95 10.69 -15.49
C TRP A 66 -1.55 11.10 -15.04
N ILE A 67 -1.33 12.36 -14.64
CA ILE A 67 -0.06 12.83 -14.06
C ILE A 67 0.27 12.07 -12.76
N HIS A 68 -0.72 11.89 -11.88
CA HIS A 68 -0.53 11.17 -10.62
C HIS A 68 -0.12 9.72 -10.86
N VAL A 69 -0.83 9.00 -11.73
CA VAL A 69 -0.54 7.59 -12.06
C VAL A 69 0.81 7.45 -12.76
N LYS A 70 1.23 8.40 -13.60
CA LYS A 70 2.55 8.40 -14.24
C LYS A 70 3.72 8.47 -13.25
N ARG A 71 3.51 9.00 -12.05
CA ARG A 71 4.52 9.06 -10.98
C ARG A 71 4.62 7.75 -10.19
N LEU A 72 3.75 6.78 -10.42
CA LEU A 72 3.71 5.52 -9.69
C LEU A 72 4.25 4.39 -10.57
N THR A 73 5.25 3.69 -10.06
CA THR A 73 5.84 2.52 -10.72
C THR A 73 4.91 1.30 -10.55
N LYS A 74 4.60 0.59 -11.65
CA LYS A 74 3.85 -0.68 -11.66
C LYS A 74 2.43 -0.60 -11.04
N VAL A 75 1.64 0.44 -11.36
CA VAL A 75 0.24 0.57 -10.91
C VAL A 75 -0.65 -0.51 -11.54
N GLU A 76 -1.43 -1.20 -10.72
CA GLU A 76 -2.52 -2.06 -11.18
C GLU A 76 -3.80 -1.23 -11.29
N VAL A 77 -4.20 -0.89 -12.51
CA VAL A 77 -5.41 -0.07 -12.78
C VAL A 77 -6.68 -0.93 -12.81
N ILE A 78 -6.54 -2.25 -12.93
CA ILE A 78 -7.66 -3.19 -13.05
C ILE A 78 -7.98 -3.75 -11.67
N VAL A 79 -9.16 -3.41 -11.15
CA VAL A 79 -9.68 -3.94 -9.89
C VAL A 79 -10.10 -5.41 -10.04
N PRO A 80 -9.92 -6.27 -9.02
CA PRO A 80 -10.44 -7.63 -9.03
C PRO A 80 -11.96 -7.66 -9.32
N ARG A 81 -12.40 -8.58 -10.20
CA ARG A 81 -13.80 -8.66 -10.65
C ARG A 81 -14.80 -8.84 -9.51
N SER A 82 -14.42 -9.57 -8.46
CA SER A 82 -15.25 -9.77 -7.27
C SER A 82 -15.54 -8.47 -6.54
N LEU A 83 -14.53 -7.61 -6.39
CA LEU A 83 -14.69 -6.30 -5.75
C LEU A 83 -15.48 -5.35 -6.65
N ALA A 84 -15.18 -5.31 -7.94
CA ALA A 84 -15.92 -4.48 -8.89
C ALA A 84 -17.42 -4.83 -8.92
N PHE A 85 -17.75 -6.11 -9.02
CA PHE A 85 -19.13 -6.57 -9.00
C PHE A 85 -19.79 -6.37 -7.63
N GLY A 86 -19.06 -6.65 -6.55
CA GLY A 86 -19.55 -6.43 -5.19
C GLY A 86 -19.89 -4.97 -4.91
N SER A 87 -19.00 -4.04 -5.25
CA SER A 87 -19.23 -2.59 -5.12
C SER A 87 -20.36 -2.12 -6.03
N PHE A 88 -20.42 -2.57 -7.28
CA PHE A 88 -21.52 -2.24 -8.19
C PHE A 88 -22.87 -2.69 -7.63
N LEU A 89 -22.97 -3.94 -7.19
CA LEU A 89 -24.20 -4.49 -6.62
C LEU A 89 -24.58 -3.78 -5.32
N ALA A 90 -23.61 -3.48 -4.46
CA ALA A 90 -23.85 -2.74 -3.22
C ALA A 90 -24.41 -1.33 -3.50
N LEU A 91 -23.83 -0.61 -4.46
CA LEU A 91 -24.32 0.71 -4.86
C LEU A 91 -25.69 0.64 -5.55
N LEU A 92 -25.93 -0.39 -6.36
CA LEU A 92 -27.24 -0.63 -6.99
C LEU A 92 -28.31 -0.89 -5.94
N ILE A 93 -28.06 -1.80 -4.99
CA ILE A 93 -28.97 -2.08 -3.87
C ILE A 93 -29.21 -0.81 -3.06
N LEU A 94 -28.16 -0.06 -2.72
CA LEU A 94 -28.30 1.19 -1.97
C LEU A 94 -29.15 2.21 -2.73
N SER A 95 -28.99 2.33 -4.05
CA SER A 95 -29.79 3.24 -4.88
C SER A 95 -31.28 2.87 -4.91
N LEU A 96 -31.61 1.58 -4.78
CA LEU A 96 -33.00 1.10 -4.72
C LEU A 96 -33.61 1.25 -3.33
N ILE A 97 -32.84 1.01 -2.27
CA ILE A 97 -33.32 1.10 -0.88
C ILE A 97 -33.46 2.56 -0.43
N LYS A 98 -32.50 3.42 -0.80
CA LYS A 98 -32.45 4.83 -0.41
C LYS A 98 -32.16 5.69 -1.64
N PRO A 99 -33.15 5.87 -2.55
CA PRO A 99 -32.96 6.67 -3.74
C PRO A 99 -32.66 8.13 -3.37
N ALA A 100 -31.79 8.76 -4.16
CA ALA A 100 -31.57 10.20 -4.09
C ALA A 100 -32.75 10.90 -4.76
N VAL A 101 -33.62 11.50 -3.97
CA VAL A 101 -34.81 12.22 -4.44
C VAL A 101 -34.51 13.71 -4.43
N SER A 102 -34.82 14.40 -5.54
CA SER A 102 -34.73 15.86 -5.63
C SER A 102 -35.71 16.53 -4.67
N HIS A 103 -35.35 17.72 -4.21
CA HIS A 103 -36.26 18.56 -3.45
C HIS A 103 -37.30 19.22 -4.37
N GLY A 104 -38.19 20.03 -3.80
CA GLY A 104 -39.08 20.88 -4.58
C GLY A 104 -38.30 21.81 -5.52
N GLN A 105 -38.98 22.32 -6.55
CA GLN A 105 -38.38 23.26 -7.50
C GLN A 105 -37.82 24.49 -6.78
N ALA A 106 -36.66 24.99 -7.23
CA ALA A 106 -36.07 26.22 -6.73
C ALA A 106 -37.00 27.43 -6.98
N ASP A 107 -37.20 28.25 -5.95
CA ASP A 107 -37.88 29.53 -6.01
C ASP A 107 -37.05 30.55 -5.21
N LEU A 108 -36.45 31.50 -5.92
CA LEU A 108 -35.57 32.52 -5.33
C LEU A 108 -36.30 33.46 -4.36
N ASN A 109 -37.64 33.48 -4.38
CA ASN A 109 -38.45 34.25 -3.44
C ASN A 109 -38.69 33.52 -2.12
N ILE A 110 -38.34 32.23 -2.04
CA ILE A 110 -38.57 31.37 -0.87
C ILE A 110 -37.21 30.92 -0.32
N ILE A 111 -37.02 31.07 0.99
CA ILE A 111 -35.86 30.52 1.69
C ILE A 111 -36.22 29.08 2.12
N PRO A 112 -35.53 28.04 1.61
CA PRO A 112 -35.80 26.66 2.00
C PRO A 112 -35.49 26.43 3.49
N THR A 113 -36.41 25.81 4.23
CA THR A 113 -36.27 25.58 5.69
C THR A 113 -35.99 24.13 6.08
N VAL A 114 -36.32 23.17 5.20
CA VAL A 114 -36.06 21.73 5.42
C VAL A 114 -35.28 21.20 4.23
N LEU A 115 -33.99 20.93 4.43
CA LEU A 115 -33.08 20.43 3.41
C LEU A 115 -32.49 19.09 3.84
N ASN A 116 -32.51 18.10 2.93
CA ASN A 116 -31.81 16.84 3.12
C ASN A 116 -30.40 17.02 2.58
N LEU A 117 -29.50 17.49 3.44
CA LEU A 117 -28.12 17.77 3.06
C LEU A 117 -27.30 16.48 2.91
N ASP A 118 -26.51 16.42 1.84
CA ASP A 118 -25.44 15.46 1.72
C ASP A 118 -24.23 15.95 2.54
N TRP A 119 -24.10 15.44 3.76
CA TRP A 119 -23.01 15.83 4.66
C TRP A 119 -21.61 15.45 4.16
N PHE A 120 -21.49 14.54 3.20
CA PHE A 120 -20.18 14.19 2.66
C PHE A 120 -19.66 15.28 1.71
N TYR A 121 -20.54 15.85 0.87
CA TYR A 121 -20.15 16.87 -0.12
C TYR A 121 -20.47 18.31 0.29
N LEU A 122 -21.45 18.52 1.16
CA LEU A 122 -22.03 19.84 1.46
C LEU A 122 -21.80 20.28 2.91
N ASN A 123 -20.88 19.65 3.64
CA ASN A 123 -20.56 19.99 5.04
C ASN A 123 -20.14 21.45 5.29
N VAL A 124 -19.63 22.15 4.28
CA VAL A 124 -19.19 23.55 4.40
C VAL A 124 -20.37 24.52 4.46
N TYR A 125 -21.50 24.23 3.80
CA TYR A 125 -22.60 25.18 3.67
C TYR A 125 -23.33 25.49 4.98
N PRO A 126 -23.64 24.50 5.85
CA PRO A 126 -24.26 24.77 7.14
C PRO A 126 -23.42 25.66 8.07
N ILE A 127 -22.11 25.78 7.82
CA ILE A 127 -21.24 26.66 8.59
C ILE A 127 -21.60 28.13 8.33
N LEU A 128 -22.08 28.47 7.12
CA LEU A 128 -22.52 29.82 6.76
C LEU A 128 -23.75 30.29 7.55
N ASP A 129 -24.51 29.37 8.14
CA ASP A 129 -25.64 29.71 8.99
C ASP A 129 -25.20 30.22 10.38
N TYR A 130 -23.93 29.97 10.76
CA TYR A 130 -23.36 30.35 12.05
C TYR A 130 -22.15 31.29 11.96
N PHE A 131 -21.42 31.27 10.85
CA PHE A 131 -20.20 32.04 10.63
C PHE A 131 -20.35 32.93 9.40
N THR A 132 -19.62 34.04 9.37
CA THR A 132 -19.51 34.85 8.15
C THR A 132 -18.79 34.07 7.03
N ALA A 133 -18.98 34.49 5.78
CA ALA A 133 -18.29 33.89 4.65
C ALA A 133 -16.75 33.95 4.78
N GLY A 134 -16.22 35.04 5.36
CA GLY A 134 -14.79 35.19 5.63
C GLY A 134 -14.27 34.22 6.69
N GLU A 135 -14.99 34.05 7.81
CA GLU A 135 -14.64 33.09 8.85
C GLU A 135 -14.74 31.65 8.35
N THR A 136 -15.74 31.34 7.54
CA THR A 136 -15.90 30.03 6.88
C THR A 136 -14.70 29.73 5.99
N TRP A 137 -14.19 30.71 5.23
CA TRP A 137 -12.95 30.56 4.46
C TRP A 137 -11.73 30.31 5.35
N ILE A 138 -11.57 31.08 6.43
CA ILE A 138 -10.46 30.90 7.37
C ILE A 138 -10.47 29.49 7.95
N LEU A 139 -11.64 29.00 8.40
CA LEU A 139 -11.79 27.65 8.94
C LEU A 139 -11.45 26.58 7.89
N THR A 140 -12.05 26.67 6.70
CA THR A 140 -11.87 25.68 5.63
C THR A 140 -10.41 25.63 5.17
N ILE A 141 -9.79 26.80 4.94
CA ILE A 141 -8.38 26.90 4.54
C ILE A 141 -7.48 26.38 5.67
N SER A 142 -7.78 26.68 6.93
CA SER A 142 -6.98 26.20 8.07
C SER A 142 -6.99 24.68 8.18
N ILE A 143 -8.17 24.05 8.08
CA ILE A 143 -8.31 22.59 8.10
C ILE A 143 -7.61 21.97 6.88
N SER A 144 -7.84 22.51 5.68
CA SER A 144 -7.17 22.03 4.46
C SER A 144 -5.65 22.18 4.54
N THR A 145 -5.16 23.29 5.10
CA THR A 145 -3.72 23.54 5.28
C THR A 145 -3.13 22.59 6.33
N LEU A 146 -3.84 22.33 7.43
CA LEU A 146 -3.41 21.36 8.43
C LEU A 146 -3.29 19.95 7.84
N LEU A 147 -4.31 19.50 7.11
CA LEU A 147 -4.29 18.22 6.40
C LEU A 147 -3.19 18.17 5.34
N MET A 148 -2.97 19.28 4.64
CA MET A 148 -1.89 19.40 3.67
C MET A 148 -0.52 19.37 4.36
N VAL A 149 -0.31 19.99 5.52
CA VAL A 149 1.00 20.00 6.20
C VAL A 149 1.26 18.70 6.96
N MET A 150 0.21 17.92 7.26
CA MET A 150 0.30 16.69 8.05
C MET A 150 1.38 15.69 7.58
N PRO A 151 1.55 15.40 6.28
CA PRO A 151 2.61 14.50 5.80
C PRO A 151 4.04 15.00 6.05
N TRP A 152 4.23 16.31 6.26
CA TRP A 152 5.53 16.94 6.57
C TRP A 152 5.79 17.03 8.08
N LEU A 153 4.84 16.64 8.92
CA LEU A 153 5.06 16.56 10.36
C LEU A 153 6.02 15.39 10.66
N PRO A 154 7.11 15.62 11.42
CA PRO A 154 8.17 14.63 11.63
C PRO A 154 7.69 13.53 12.59
N ILE A 155 7.04 12.47 12.08
CA ILE A 155 6.46 11.42 12.94
C ILE A 155 7.06 10.02 12.72
N LYS A 156 7.91 9.78 11.70
CA LYS A 156 8.56 8.46 11.55
C LYS A 156 10.05 8.56 11.23
N ARG A 157 10.88 7.96 12.09
CA ARG A 157 12.25 7.59 11.71
C ARG A 157 12.16 6.57 10.58
N THR A 158 12.59 6.95 9.38
CA THR A 158 12.73 6.01 8.28
C THR A 158 13.92 5.09 8.60
N PRO A 159 13.74 3.76 8.58
CA PRO A 159 14.88 2.84 8.66
C PRO A 159 15.91 3.19 7.57
N PRO A 160 17.21 2.98 7.81
CA PRO A 160 18.26 3.33 6.89
C PRO A 160 18.11 2.56 5.58
N ALA A 161 18.46 3.23 4.49
CA ALA A 161 18.42 2.64 3.16
C ALA A 161 19.39 1.45 3.05
N VAL A 162 19.12 0.57 2.08
CA VAL A 162 20.01 -0.54 1.74
C VAL A 162 21.39 -0.02 1.28
N VAL A 163 22.44 -0.73 1.66
CA VAL A 163 23.82 -0.40 1.33
C VAL A 163 24.38 -1.43 0.36
N VAL A 164 25.15 -0.96 -0.61
CA VAL A 164 25.78 -1.78 -1.64
C VAL A 164 27.25 -2.01 -1.28
N ASP A 165 27.69 -3.26 -1.33
CA ASP A 165 29.09 -3.63 -1.20
C ASP A 165 29.61 -4.09 -2.56
N LEU A 166 30.43 -3.25 -3.19
CA LEU A 166 30.97 -3.50 -4.52
C LEU A 166 31.92 -4.71 -4.57
N ASN A 167 32.53 -5.12 -3.46
CA ASN A 167 33.37 -6.31 -3.42
C ASN A 167 32.57 -7.60 -3.61
N ASN A 168 31.29 -7.58 -3.19
CA ASN A 168 30.37 -8.71 -3.25
C ASN A 168 29.25 -8.52 -4.29
N CYS A 169 29.35 -7.49 -5.12
CA CYS A 169 28.38 -7.17 -6.17
C CYS A 169 28.90 -7.61 -7.55
N ASN A 170 28.04 -8.29 -8.31
CA ASN A 170 28.34 -8.75 -9.67
C ASN A 170 27.61 -7.96 -10.77
N GLY A 171 26.92 -6.86 -10.44
CA GLY A 171 26.23 -6.03 -11.42
C GLY A 171 25.05 -6.69 -12.14
N CYS A 172 24.48 -7.78 -11.62
CA CYS A 172 23.44 -8.56 -12.32
C CYS A 172 22.06 -7.87 -12.48
N SER A 173 21.88 -6.66 -11.95
CA SER A 173 20.66 -5.85 -12.06
C SER A 173 19.37 -6.42 -11.45
N GLN A 174 19.40 -7.58 -10.76
CA GLN A 174 18.19 -8.14 -10.14
C GLN A 174 17.61 -7.23 -9.05
N CYS A 175 18.48 -6.56 -8.27
CA CYS A 175 18.04 -5.61 -7.26
C CYS A 175 17.25 -4.42 -7.85
N PHE A 176 17.65 -3.95 -9.04
CA PHE A 176 16.96 -2.91 -9.79
C PHE A 176 15.58 -3.39 -10.24
N GLU A 177 15.51 -4.54 -10.90
CA GLU A 177 14.25 -5.12 -11.41
C GLU A 177 13.21 -5.43 -10.32
N ASP A 178 13.70 -5.85 -9.15
CA ASP A 178 12.87 -6.24 -8.01
C ASP A 178 12.38 -5.04 -7.19
N CYS A 179 12.99 -3.87 -7.32
CA CYS A 179 12.65 -2.70 -6.51
C CYS A 179 11.24 -2.16 -6.87
N PRO A 180 10.28 -2.14 -5.93
CA PRO A 180 8.93 -1.64 -6.17
C PRO A 180 8.82 -0.11 -6.03
N PHE A 181 9.89 0.54 -5.57
CA PHE A 181 9.93 1.97 -5.25
C PHE A 181 10.85 2.77 -6.17
N ASP A 182 11.45 2.12 -7.18
CA ASP A 182 12.42 2.74 -8.09
C ASP A 182 13.60 3.42 -7.35
N ALA A 183 13.96 2.86 -6.19
CA ALA A 183 15.00 3.40 -5.32
C ALA A 183 16.41 2.98 -5.73
N ILE A 184 16.55 2.15 -6.76
CA ILE A 184 17.83 1.63 -7.25
C ILE A 184 17.92 2.03 -8.71
N SER A 185 19.08 2.49 -9.15
CA SER A 185 19.42 2.73 -10.56
C SER A 185 20.70 1.99 -10.90
N MET A 186 20.84 1.49 -12.13
CA MET A 186 22.06 0.82 -12.57
C MET A 186 22.96 1.85 -13.27
N GLN A 187 24.22 1.95 -12.83
CA GLN A 187 25.21 2.87 -13.39
C GLN A 187 26.49 2.11 -13.76
N ALA A 188 27.35 2.76 -14.55
CA ALA A 188 28.67 2.20 -14.85
C ALA A 188 29.52 2.13 -13.57
N ARG A 189 30.18 0.99 -13.35
CA ARG A 189 30.93 0.74 -12.12
C ARG A 189 32.16 1.66 -12.02
N THR A 190 32.42 2.21 -10.84
CA THR A 190 33.49 3.22 -10.66
C THR A 190 34.85 2.62 -10.27
N ASP A 191 34.89 1.38 -9.80
CA ASP A 191 36.08 0.77 -9.19
C ASP A 191 36.92 -0.11 -10.14
N GLY A 192 36.57 -0.14 -11.43
CA GLY A 192 37.34 -0.82 -12.47
C GLY A 192 37.38 -2.35 -12.40
N ALA A 193 36.55 -3.02 -11.58
CA ALA A 193 36.55 -4.49 -11.58
C ALA A 193 35.83 -5.10 -12.80
N ARG A 194 35.84 -6.43 -12.85
CA ARG A 194 35.32 -7.24 -13.98
C ARG A 194 33.89 -6.91 -14.41
N TRP A 195 33.04 -6.45 -13.51
CA TRP A 195 31.63 -6.20 -13.80
C TRP A 195 31.43 -4.74 -14.20
N ASN A 196 30.65 -4.49 -15.25
CA ASN A 196 30.53 -3.14 -15.82
C ASN A 196 29.49 -2.27 -15.10
N MET A 197 28.62 -2.86 -14.28
CA MET A 197 27.47 -2.17 -13.70
C MET A 197 27.46 -2.25 -12.17
N GLU A 198 27.01 -1.18 -11.53
CA GLU A 198 26.74 -1.10 -10.10
C GLU A 198 25.34 -0.55 -9.80
N PRO A 199 24.67 -1.04 -8.75
CA PRO A 199 23.44 -0.43 -8.27
C PRO A 199 23.75 0.80 -7.40
N VAL A 200 23.13 1.92 -7.73
CA VAL A 200 23.15 3.15 -6.94
C VAL A 200 21.79 3.34 -6.28
N VAL A 201 21.79 3.42 -4.96
CA VAL A 201 20.57 3.50 -4.13
C VAL A 201 20.25 4.96 -3.84
N ASN A 202 19.03 5.40 -4.11
CA ASN A 202 18.48 6.68 -3.66
C ASN A 202 17.82 6.50 -2.28
N PRO A 203 18.40 7.02 -1.18
CA PRO A 203 17.85 6.83 0.16
C PRO A 203 16.45 7.42 0.33
N ALA A 204 16.12 8.49 -0.40
CA ALA A 204 14.83 9.17 -0.27
C ALA A 204 13.65 8.34 -0.80
N LEU A 205 13.91 7.38 -1.68
CA LEU A 205 12.91 6.46 -2.24
C LEU A 205 12.91 5.08 -1.56
N CYS A 206 13.96 4.78 -0.77
CA CYS A 206 14.15 3.45 -0.20
C CYS A 206 13.22 3.22 0.99
N ALA A 207 12.24 2.32 0.85
CA ALA A 207 11.36 1.92 1.96
C ALA A 207 12.01 0.90 2.94
N ALA A 208 13.30 0.62 2.82
CA ALA A 208 14.05 -0.38 3.60
C ALA A 208 13.37 -1.77 3.69
N CYS A 209 12.64 -2.17 2.64
CA CYS A 209 11.86 -3.42 2.64
C CYS A 209 12.71 -4.71 2.52
N GLY A 210 13.97 -4.60 2.10
CA GLY A 210 14.89 -5.74 1.93
C GLY A 210 14.63 -6.63 0.70
N ILE A 211 13.65 -6.32 -0.16
CA ILE A 211 13.32 -7.13 -1.34
C ILE A 211 14.52 -7.37 -2.26
N CYS A 212 15.35 -6.34 -2.45
CA CYS A 212 16.58 -6.42 -3.23
C CYS A 212 17.62 -7.36 -2.60
N VAL A 213 17.70 -7.41 -1.27
CA VAL A 213 18.54 -8.35 -0.52
C VAL A 213 18.13 -9.79 -0.81
N GLY A 214 16.82 -10.05 -0.86
CA GLY A 214 16.25 -11.35 -1.23
C GLY A 214 16.51 -11.76 -2.68
N SER A 215 16.73 -10.79 -3.57
CA SER A 215 17.10 -11.02 -4.98
C SER A 215 18.62 -11.22 -5.18
N CYS A 216 19.45 -10.80 -4.23
CA CYS A 216 20.89 -10.84 -4.40
C CYS A 216 21.39 -12.30 -4.43
N PRO A 217 22.11 -12.75 -5.48
CA PRO A 217 22.64 -14.11 -5.55
C PRO A 217 23.63 -14.46 -4.43
N TYR A 218 24.25 -13.44 -3.83
CA TYR A 218 25.22 -13.61 -2.73
C TYR A 218 24.51 -13.78 -1.37
N SER A 219 23.21 -13.51 -1.27
CA SER A 219 22.39 -13.72 -0.06
C SER A 219 22.06 -15.20 0.23
N ASN A 220 22.62 -16.14 -0.55
CA ASN A 220 22.40 -17.57 -0.31
C ASN A 220 23.04 -18.01 1.02
N PRO A 221 22.26 -18.49 2.01
CA PRO A 221 22.76 -18.85 3.33
C PRO A 221 23.74 -20.03 3.33
N SER A 222 23.68 -20.88 2.31
CA SER A 222 24.57 -22.04 2.14
C SER A 222 25.95 -21.69 1.60
N ARG A 223 26.21 -20.41 1.25
CA ARG A 223 27.56 -19.99 0.85
C ARG A 223 28.54 -20.18 2.01
N ARG A 224 29.65 -20.87 1.72
CA ARG A 224 30.79 -21.09 2.62
C ARG A 224 31.58 -19.78 2.75
N SER A 225 31.07 -18.86 3.57
CA SER A 225 31.85 -17.74 4.11
C SER A 225 31.96 -17.96 5.62
N GLU A 226 33.19 -18.07 6.10
CA GLU A 226 33.54 -18.67 7.40
C GLU A 226 33.17 -17.83 8.63
N VAL A 227 32.91 -16.51 8.47
CA VAL A 227 32.59 -15.64 9.62
C VAL A 227 31.31 -14.84 9.38
N LYS A 228 31.23 -14.08 8.27
CA LYS A 228 30.08 -13.22 7.94
C LYS A 228 29.54 -13.54 6.56
N LEU A 229 28.22 -13.65 6.43
CA LEU A 229 27.59 -13.75 5.10
C LEU A 229 27.60 -12.36 4.47
N ALA A 230 28.62 -12.08 3.66
CA ALA A 230 28.73 -10.82 2.93
C ALA A 230 27.94 -10.91 1.61
N THR A 231 27.20 -9.85 1.31
CA THR A 231 26.34 -9.74 0.14
C THR A 231 26.63 -8.45 -0.62
N GLY A 232 26.28 -8.40 -1.90
CA GLY A 232 26.46 -7.20 -2.70
C GLY A 232 25.48 -6.06 -2.35
N ILE A 233 24.37 -6.37 -1.69
CA ILE A 233 23.39 -5.39 -1.22
C ILE A 233 22.70 -5.94 0.05
N ASP A 234 22.65 -5.14 1.11
CA ASP A 234 22.07 -5.55 2.39
C ASP A 234 21.39 -4.40 3.14
N LEU A 235 20.57 -4.74 4.13
CA LEU A 235 20.00 -3.77 5.07
C LEU A 235 20.95 -3.55 6.25
N PRO A 236 21.31 -2.30 6.60
CA PRO A 236 22.18 -2.03 7.75
C PRO A 236 21.58 -2.48 9.10
N ASP A 237 20.28 -2.25 9.31
CA ASP A 237 19.59 -2.57 10.56
C ASP A 237 19.29 -4.06 10.72
N LYS A 238 19.11 -4.77 9.61
CA LYS A 238 18.71 -6.18 9.62
C LYS A 238 19.39 -6.93 8.47
N PRO A 239 20.72 -7.09 8.52
CA PRO A 239 21.47 -7.73 7.45
C PRO A 239 21.10 -9.20 7.33
N ILE A 240 21.21 -9.77 6.12
CA ILE A 240 20.84 -11.17 5.88
C ILE A 240 21.67 -12.15 6.72
N HIS A 241 22.88 -11.76 7.10
CA HIS A 241 23.72 -12.53 8.01
C HIS A 241 23.06 -12.76 9.38
N GLN A 242 22.36 -11.76 9.93
CA GLN A 242 21.63 -11.90 11.19
C GLN A 242 20.46 -12.88 11.03
N ILE A 243 19.80 -12.92 9.86
CA ILE A 243 18.76 -13.91 9.58
C ILE A 243 19.35 -15.31 9.58
N ARG A 244 20.54 -15.52 8.98
CA ARG A 244 21.24 -16.82 9.02
C ARG A 244 21.56 -17.24 10.46
N ILE A 245 22.05 -16.33 11.30
CA ILE A 245 22.34 -16.59 12.72
C ILE A 245 21.04 -16.92 13.46
N ALA A 246 19.98 -16.14 13.25
CA ALA A 246 18.67 -16.37 13.87
C ALA A 246 18.10 -17.74 13.48
N THR A 247 18.24 -18.17 12.22
CA THR A 247 17.86 -19.50 11.77
C THR A 247 18.65 -20.60 12.49
N GLN A 248 19.97 -20.43 12.65
CA GLN A 248 20.79 -21.39 13.39
C GLN A 248 20.37 -21.46 14.87
N ALA A 249 20.18 -20.31 15.52
CA ALA A 249 19.73 -20.23 16.91
C ALA A 249 18.34 -20.85 17.12
N ALA A 250 17.41 -20.59 16.20
CA ALA A 250 16.07 -21.20 16.19
C ALA A 250 16.18 -22.73 16.12
N LEU A 251 16.98 -23.27 15.21
CA LEU A 251 17.17 -24.72 15.09
C LEU A 251 17.85 -25.34 16.32
N THR A 252 18.77 -24.62 16.96
CA THR A 252 19.38 -25.06 18.22
C THR A 252 18.35 -25.10 19.36
N LYS A 253 17.46 -24.10 19.46
CA LYS A 253 16.36 -24.06 20.43
C LYS A 253 15.41 -25.25 20.24
N LEU A 254 15.12 -25.60 18.99
CA LEU A 254 14.21 -26.70 18.63
C LEU A 254 14.87 -28.09 18.66
N LYS A 255 16.15 -28.21 19.03
CA LYS A 255 16.91 -29.47 18.90
C LYS A 255 16.26 -30.66 19.63
N SER A 256 15.64 -30.41 20.78
CA SER A 256 14.97 -31.42 21.62
C SER A 256 13.52 -31.71 21.26
N ALA A 257 12.93 -30.95 20.34
CA ALA A 257 11.54 -31.12 19.95
C ALA A 257 11.36 -32.34 19.01
N LYS A 258 10.21 -33.03 19.16
CA LYS A 258 9.82 -34.14 18.27
C LYS A 258 9.51 -33.65 16.85
N VAL A 259 9.05 -32.41 16.74
CA VAL A 259 8.73 -31.70 15.49
C VAL A 259 9.40 -30.34 15.54
N LYS A 260 10.02 -29.91 14.44
CA LYS A 260 10.80 -28.66 14.39
C LYS A 260 10.28 -27.78 13.27
N ILE A 261 9.49 -26.77 13.62
CA ILE A 261 8.90 -25.83 12.66
C ILE A 261 9.54 -24.45 12.83
N VAL A 262 10.09 -23.93 11.73
CA VAL A 262 10.63 -22.55 11.68
C VAL A 262 9.68 -21.68 10.89
N ILE A 263 9.29 -20.54 11.46
CA ILE A 263 8.37 -19.59 10.82
C ILE A 263 9.11 -18.29 10.47
N PHE A 264 9.14 -17.93 9.19
CA PHE A 264 9.59 -16.61 8.75
C PHE A 264 8.39 -15.68 8.60
N ALA A 265 8.31 -14.62 9.42
CA ALA A 265 7.14 -13.74 9.50
C ALA A 265 7.43 -12.31 9.04
N CYS A 266 6.50 -11.72 8.29
CA CYS A 266 6.51 -10.29 7.96
C CYS A 266 6.13 -9.43 9.17
N ASN A 267 6.85 -8.33 9.42
CA ASN A 267 6.48 -7.34 10.45
C ASN A 267 5.10 -6.67 10.22
N HIS A 268 4.60 -6.71 8.99
CA HIS A 268 3.30 -6.14 8.59
C HIS A 268 2.28 -7.25 8.24
N GLY A 269 2.54 -8.48 8.67
CA GLY A 269 1.63 -9.62 8.50
C GLY A 269 0.76 -9.84 9.74
N VAL A 270 0.35 -11.09 9.96
CA VAL A 270 -0.28 -11.51 11.22
C VAL A 270 0.67 -11.26 12.38
N ASP A 271 0.12 -10.77 13.49
CA ASP A 271 0.86 -10.66 14.74
C ASP A 271 1.28 -12.05 15.24
N ILE A 272 2.60 -12.26 15.30
CA ILE A 272 3.23 -13.51 15.73
C ILE A 272 3.65 -13.51 17.21
N THR A 273 3.27 -12.49 17.97
CA THR A 273 3.43 -12.51 19.43
C THR A 273 2.81 -13.79 20.01
N GLU A 274 3.55 -14.43 20.91
CA GLU A 274 3.14 -15.63 21.65
C GLU A 274 2.90 -16.89 20.79
N ILE A 275 3.43 -16.94 19.55
CA ILE A 275 3.39 -18.16 18.71
C ILE A 275 4.58 -19.09 19.01
N ASP A 276 5.68 -18.55 19.50
CA ASP A 276 6.88 -19.32 19.87
C ASP A 276 6.54 -20.41 20.90
N ALA A 277 6.89 -21.65 20.58
CA ALA A 277 6.61 -22.83 21.39
C ALA A 277 7.86 -23.73 21.50
N GLN A 278 7.71 -24.90 22.12
CA GLN A 278 8.82 -25.86 22.22
C GLN A 278 9.21 -26.45 20.85
N ASP A 279 8.25 -26.56 19.93
CA ASP A 279 8.39 -27.11 18.58
C ASP A 279 8.36 -26.03 17.48
N ILE A 280 8.16 -24.76 17.85
CA ILE A 280 8.02 -23.62 16.94
C ILE A 280 9.00 -22.50 17.30
N ALA A 281 9.75 -22.03 16.31
CA ALA A 281 10.57 -20.83 16.44
C ALA A 281 10.27 -19.83 15.32
N THR A 282 9.94 -18.60 15.69
CA THR A 282 9.63 -17.52 14.76
C THR A 282 10.83 -16.60 14.50
N ILE A 283 10.97 -16.14 13.26
CA ILE A 283 11.99 -15.19 12.80
C ILE A 283 11.28 -14.09 12.04
N THR A 284 11.32 -12.88 12.57
CA THR A 284 10.71 -11.72 11.92
C THR A 284 11.58 -11.19 10.78
N LEU A 285 10.96 -10.59 9.78
CA LEU A 285 11.58 -9.93 8.64
C LEU A 285 10.83 -8.62 8.37
N PRO A 286 11.50 -7.55 7.88
CA PRO A 286 10.80 -6.36 7.43
C PRO A 286 9.73 -6.72 6.38
N CYS A 287 10.08 -7.60 5.45
CA CYS A 287 9.18 -8.15 4.45
C CYS A 287 9.56 -9.60 4.13
N THR A 288 8.59 -10.46 3.82
CA THR A 288 8.88 -11.81 3.30
C THR A 288 9.64 -11.78 1.98
N GLY A 289 9.48 -10.73 1.17
CA GLY A 289 10.25 -10.55 -0.06
C GLY A 289 11.76 -10.39 0.15
N MET A 290 12.20 -10.05 1.38
CA MET A 290 13.61 -10.06 1.77
C MET A 290 14.19 -11.47 1.86
N LEU A 291 13.37 -12.49 2.12
CA LEU A 291 13.83 -13.86 2.29
C LEU A 291 14.27 -14.45 0.93
N PRO A 292 15.55 -14.77 0.73
CA PRO A 292 15.97 -15.58 -0.41
C PRO A 292 15.34 -16.98 -0.28
N PRO A 293 14.77 -17.57 -1.35
CA PRO A 293 14.19 -18.93 -1.28
C PRO A 293 15.17 -20.01 -0.81
N ALA A 294 16.48 -19.77 -0.98
CA ALA A 294 17.53 -20.64 -0.47
C ALA A 294 17.49 -20.81 1.06
N PHE A 295 16.88 -19.89 1.81
CA PHE A 295 16.65 -20.08 3.25
C PHE A 295 15.67 -21.20 3.57
N ILE A 296 14.69 -21.49 2.71
CA ILE A 296 13.77 -22.61 2.89
C ILE A 296 14.59 -23.91 2.85
N ASP A 297 15.34 -24.09 1.76
CA ASP A 297 16.21 -25.26 1.53
C ASP A 297 17.28 -25.41 2.63
N TYR A 298 17.92 -24.31 3.01
CA TYR A 298 18.92 -24.28 4.08
C TYR A 298 18.34 -24.67 5.45
N THR A 299 17.15 -24.16 5.79
CA THR A 299 16.53 -24.42 7.10
C THR A 299 16.15 -25.90 7.22
N LEU A 300 15.58 -26.47 6.16
CA LEU A 300 15.26 -27.90 6.09
C LEU A 300 16.52 -28.77 6.21
N GLN A 301 17.58 -28.47 5.45
CA GLN A 301 18.85 -29.21 5.51
C GLN A 301 19.56 -29.14 6.87
N ARG A 302 19.31 -28.08 7.65
CA ARG A 302 19.91 -27.92 8.99
C ARG A 302 19.05 -28.54 10.10
N GLY A 303 17.97 -29.24 9.76
CA GLY A 303 17.22 -30.09 10.67
C GLY A 303 15.86 -29.54 11.10
N ALA A 304 15.27 -28.58 10.38
CA ALA A 304 13.84 -28.32 10.50
C ALA A 304 13.05 -29.39 9.76
N ASP A 305 11.92 -29.81 10.33
CA ASP A 305 11.00 -30.73 9.69
C ASP A 305 9.99 -30.01 8.80
N GLY A 306 9.72 -28.74 9.09
CA GLY A 306 8.81 -27.89 8.33
C GLY A 306 9.20 -26.41 8.37
N VAL A 307 8.94 -25.69 7.28
CA VAL A 307 9.15 -24.24 7.17
C VAL A 307 7.84 -23.54 6.82
N LEU A 308 7.43 -22.57 7.62
CA LEU A 308 6.28 -21.74 7.32
C LEU A 308 6.74 -20.32 7.00
N ILE A 309 6.17 -19.72 5.96
CA ILE A 309 6.41 -18.31 5.64
C ILE A 309 5.08 -17.58 5.75
N SER A 310 5.00 -16.68 6.72
CA SER A 310 3.83 -15.84 7.00
C SER A 310 4.06 -14.45 6.40
N GLY A 311 3.37 -14.17 5.29
CA GLY A 311 3.41 -12.88 4.61
C GLY A 311 2.08 -12.13 4.69
N CYS A 312 2.07 -10.88 4.19
CA CYS A 312 0.82 -10.16 3.94
C CYS A 312 -0.03 -10.89 2.88
N ARG A 313 -1.34 -10.68 2.90
CA ARG A 313 -2.30 -11.21 1.93
C ARG A 313 -1.89 -10.85 0.50
N SER A 314 -2.14 -11.76 -0.44
CA SER A 314 -1.86 -11.52 -1.86
C SER A 314 -2.61 -10.27 -2.34
N GLN A 315 -1.94 -9.41 -3.11
CA GLN A 315 -2.39 -8.08 -3.57
C GLN A 315 -2.51 -6.99 -2.49
N ASP A 316 -2.30 -7.31 -1.21
CA ASP A 316 -2.33 -6.35 -0.09
C ASP A 316 -0.99 -6.36 0.66
N CYS A 317 0.11 -6.29 -0.10
CA CYS A 317 1.45 -6.27 0.49
C CYS A 317 1.82 -4.85 0.90
N TYR A 318 2.20 -4.67 2.16
CA TYR A 318 2.66 -3.37 2.68
C TYR A 318 3.78 -2.73 1.81
N TYR A 319 4.72 -3.55 1.32
CA TYR A 319 5.79 -3.10 0.42
C TYR A 319 5.50 -3.39 -1.07
N ARG A 320 4.22 -3.34 -1.47
CA ARG A 320 3.68 -3.51 -2.83
C ARG A 320 3.83 -4.91 -3.42
N PHE A 321 5.06 -5.40 -3.64
CA PHE A 321 5.31 -6.64 -4.39
C PHE A 321 6.10 -7.71 -3.63
N GLY A 322 6.46 -7.48 -2.36
CA GLY A 322 7.36 -8.39 -1.63
C GLY A 322 6.87 -9.84 -1.55
N ASN A 323 5.61 -10.05 -1.18
CA ASN A 323 5.01 -11.39 -1.12
C ASN A 323 4.90 -12.03 -2.53
N ARG A 324 4.52 -11.26 -3.55
CA ARG A 324 4.43 -11.67 -4.95
C ARG A 324 5.78 -12.09 -5.53
N TRP A 325 6.85 -11.37 -5.23
CA TRP A 325 8.20 -11.73 -5.67
C TRP A 325 8.67 -13.01 -5.03
N LEU A 326 8.45 -13.19 -3.73
CA LEU A 326 8.76 -14.45 -3.08
C LEU A 326 7.96 -15.61 -3.68
N GLU A 327 6.66 -15.42 -3.92
CA GLU A 327 5.80 -16.43 -4.55
C GLU A 327 6.32 -16.85 -5.93
N LYS A 328 6.66 -15.87 -6.78
CA LYS A 328 7.24 -16.13 -8.11
C LYS A 328 8.59 -16.86 -8.02
N ARG A 329 9.42 -16.51 -7.05
CA ARG A 329 10.71 -17.18 -6.81
C ARG A 329 10.54 -18.64 -6.35
N ILE A 330 9.55 -18.90 -5.50
CA ILE A 330 9.16 -20.26 -5.07
C ILE A 330 8.62 -21.09 -6.25
N LYS A 331 7.80 -20.48 -7.11
CA LYS A 331 7.26 -21.12 -8.32
C LYS A 331 8.28 -21.32 -9.43
N GLY A 332 9.45 -20.68 -9.35
CA GLY A 332 10.49 -20.71 -10.38
C GLY A 332 10.28 -19.74 -11.54
N GLU A 333 9.33 -18.80 -11.40
CA GLU A 333 9.01 -17.77 -12.39
C GLU A 333 9.91 -16.52 -12.28
N ARG A 334 10.69 -16.40 -11.20
CA ARG A 334 11.61 -15.30 -10.94
C ARG A 334 12.87 -15.79 -10.23
N THR A 335 14.02 -15.20 -10.54
CA THR A 335 15.29 -15.49 -9.85
C THR A 335 15.42 -14.71 -8.53
N PRO A 336 16.17 -15.22 -7.54
CA PRO A 336 16.70 -16.59 -7.45
C PRO A 336 15.56 -17.60 -7.26
N ILE A 337 15.66 -18.77 -7.90
CA ILE A 337 14.62 -19.82 -7.82
C ILE A 337 14.84 -20.72 -6.60
N LEU A 338 13.76 -21.27 -6.06
CA LEU A 338 13.84 -22.35 -5.06
C LEU A 338 14.46 -23.60 -5.70
N ALA A 339 15.35 -24.28 -4.97
CA ALA A 339 15.99 -25.50 -5.44
C ALA A 339 14.94 -26.60 -5.67
N LYS A 340 14.98 -27.26 -6.84
CA LYS A 340 14.00 -28.29 -7.23
C LYS A 340 13.92 -29.50 -6.28
N ARG A 341 14.96 -29.71 -5.46
CA ARG A 341 15.00 -30.79 -4.45
C ARG A 341 14.08 -30.56 -3.25
N VAL A 342 13.64 -29.32 -3.02
CA VAL A 342 12.78 -28.99 -1.88
C VAL A 342 11.36 -29.47 -2.19
N ASN A 343 10.85 -30.40 -1.40
CA ASN A 343 9.47 -30.86 -1.59
C ASN A 343 8.50 -29.77 -1.13
N ARG A 344 7.44 -29.56 -1.91
CA ARG A 344 6.38 -28.59 -1.58
C ARG A 344 5.59 -28.96 -0.33
N GLN A 345 5.72 -30.18 0.17
CA GLN A 345 5.07 -30.62 1.41
C GLN A 345 5.83 -30.16 2.66
N ASP A 346 7.12 -29.85 2.52
CA ASP A 346 8.02 -29.50 3.64
C ASP A 346 7.94 -28.02 4.00
N PHE A 347 7.24 -27.22 3.19
CA PHE A 347 7.04 -25.81 3.47
C PHE A 347 5.68 -25.33 3.01
N ASN A 348 5.14 -24.34 3.71
CA ASN A 348 3.99 -23.57 3.23
C ASN A 348 4.37 -22.09 3.15
N PHE A 349 3.94 -21.43 2.08
CA PHE A 349 3.91 -19.98 1.99
C PHE A 349 2.44 -19.56 1.98
N VAL A 350 2.04 -18.78 2.98
CA VAL A 350 0.66 -18.31 3.11
C VAL A 350 0.65 -16.81 3.36
N GLY A 351 -0.19 -16.12 2.58
CA GLY A 351 -0.47 -14.71 2.77
C GLY A 351 -1.68 -14.53 3.67
N TYR A 352 -1.51 -13.84 4.78
CA TYR A 352 -2.54 -13.58 5.78
C TYR A 352 -2.81 -12.07 5.90
N ALA A 353 -4.04 -11.69 6.22
CA ALA A 353 -4.32 -10.36 6.77
C ALA A 353 -3.96 -10.33 8.26
N GLU A 354 -3.77 -9.14 8.85
CA GLU A 354 -3.42 -8.97 10.27
C GLU A 354 -4.40 -9.70 11.21
N THR A 355 -5.68 -9.78 10.83
CA THR A 355 -6.76 -10.43 11.59
C THR A 355 -6.78 -11.96 11.48
N ASP A 356 -5.99 -12.57 10.60
CA ASP A 356 -6.10 -14.00 10.25
C ASP A 356 -5.30 -14.92 11.18
N LYS A 357 -5.06 -14.53 12.45
CA LYS A 357 -4.27 -15.32 13.43
C LYS A 357 -4.80 -16.75 13.58
N LYS A 358 -6.12 -16.96 13.54
CA LYS A 358 -6.74 -18.30 13.59
C LYS A 358 -6.31 -19.19 12.42
N HIS A 359 -6.24 -18.64 11.21
CA HIS A 359 -5.81 -19.39 10.03
C HIS A 359 -4.32 -19.72 10.06
N LEU A 360 -3.50 -18.84 10.64
CA LEU A 360 -2.08 -19.12 10.87
C LEU A 360 -1.91 -20.33 11.82
N LEU A 361 -2.63 -20.34 12.95
CA LEU A 361 -2.60 -21.45 13.91
C LEU A 361 -3.06 -22.77 13.30
N GLN A 362 -4.12 -22.75 12.48
CA GLN A 362 -4.57 -23.94 11.74
C GLN A 362 -3.49 -24.48 10.80
N ASN A 363 -2.82 -23.61 10.04
CA ASN A 363 -1.74 -24.03 9.13
C ASN A 363 -0.52 -24.59 9.87
N ILE A 364 -0.21 -24.06 11.05
CA ILE A 364 0.85 -24.60 11.91
C ILE A 364 0.50 -26.04 12.32
N GLU A 365 -0.75 -26.29 12.73
CA GLU A 365 -1.22 -27.62 13.07
C GLU A 365 -1.20 -28.56 11.86
N ASP A 366 -1.62 -28.10 10.68
CA ASP A 366 -1.59 -28.90 9.44
C ASP A 366 -0.17 -29.31 9.04
N ILE A 367 0.83 -28.44 9.25
CA ILE A 367 2.25 -28.79 9.05
C ILE A 367 2.69 -29.80 10.12
N ARG A 368 2.34 -29.57 11.38
CA ARG A 368 2.69 -30.45 12.50
C ARG A 368 2.19 -31.87 12.27
N GLN A 369 0.94 -32.03 11.86
CA GLN A 369 0.35 -33.34 11.55
C GLN A 369 1.02 -34.01 10.35
N ARG A 370 1.31 -33.27 9.27
CA ARG A 370 2.03 -33.81 8.11
C ARG A 370 3.44 -34.28 8.44
N VAL A 371 4.15 -33.54 9.28
CA VAL A 371 5.50 -33.92 9.75
C VAL A 371 5.43 -35.19 10.60
N LEU A 372 4.50 -35.26 11.56
CA LEU A 372 4.34 -36.43 12.42
C LEU A 372 4.02 -37.69 11.60
N ALA A 373 3.08 -37.59 10.66
CA ALA A 373 2.71 -38.70 9.79
C ALA A 373 3.91 -39.23 8.96
N ARG A 374 4.81 -38.35 8.52
CA ARG A 374 6.04 -38.74 7.80
C ARG A 374 7.09 -39.38 8.71
N ASN A 375 7.20 -38.95 9.96
CA ASN A 375 8.18 -39.50 10.89
C ASN A 375 7.76 -40.90 11.41
N GLU A 376 6.49 -41.28 11.23
CA GLU A 376 5.93 -42.58 11.61
C GLU A 376 5.87 -43.60 10.45
N SER A 377 6.03 -43.14 9.21
CA SER A 377 6.14 -43.97 7.98
C SER A 377 7.59 -44.27 7.63
#